data_AF-A0AAU0VWW2-F1
#
_entry.id   AF-A0AAU0VWW2-F1
#
_cell.length_a   1.000
_cell.length_b   1.000
_cell.length_c   1.000
_cell.angle_alpha   90.00
_cell.angle_beta   90.00
_cell.angle_gamma   90.00
#
_symmetry.space_group_name_H-M   'P 1'
#
loop_
_entity.id
_entity.type
_entity.pdbx_description
1 polymer ?
#
loop_
_entity_poly.entity_id
_entity_poly.type
_entity_poly.pdbx_seq_one_letter_code
_entity_poly.pdbx_strand_id
1 'polypeptide(L)'
;MATPRDSWSLRKVATYAGVLPKIARDAAVEGVIDGKYLVETDVVLVRLYGALKRLVWPSELRPANGREILRIWEQVAVETVRAALPDKITPQTVLFVHQTGAELASSPGAMCAAMFKLCDEPYYSAPVGRWFTELPSQQPSQEPQLAAAEVPAA
;
A
#
# COMPACT_ATOMS: atom_id res chain seq x y z
N MET A 1 -19.42 -24.15 12.95
CA MET A 1 -19.73 -22.76 13.37
C MET A 1 -18.90 -21.84 12.50
N ALA A 2 -19.51 -21.08 11.59
CA ALA A 2 -18.80 -20.10 10.78
C ALA A 2 -18.64 -18.82 11.60
N THR A 3 -17.40 -18.41 11.88
CA THR A 3 -17.11 -17.08 12.45
C THR A 3 -17.67 -16.01 11.52
N PRO A 4 -18.25 -14.92 12.05
CA PRO A 4 -18.71 -13.82 11.21
C PRO A 4 -17.51 -13.30 10.42
N ARG A 5 -17.64 -13.23 9.08
CA ARG A 5 -16.64 -12.56 8.23
C ARG A 5 -16.46 -11.16 8.77
N ASP A 6 -15.30 -10.92 9.34
CA ASP A 6 -14.94 -9.68 10.00
C ASP A 6 -15.03 -8.55 8.96
N SER A 7 -16.11 -7.76 9.01
CA SER A 7 -16.39 -6.77 7.96
C SER A 7 -15.37 -5.63 8.03
N TRP A 8 -14.82 -5.27 6.87
CA TRP A 8 -13.88 -4.16 6.77
C TRP A 8 -14.59 -2.83 6.98
N SER A 9 -13.98 -1.96 7.78
CA SER A 9 -14.44 -0.58 8.01
C SER A 9 -13.32 0.40 7.73
N LEU A 10 -13.65 1.66 7.39
CA LEU A 10 -12.63 2.69 7.12
C LEU A 10 -11.64 2.86 8.28
N ARG A 11 -12.11 2.71 9.52
CA ARG A 11 -11.25 2.76 10.70
C ARG A 11 -10.27 1.59 10.75
N LYS A 12 -10.73 0.38 10.44
CA LYS A 12 -9.88 -0.81 10.38
C LYS A 12 -8.85 -0.67 9.26
N VAL A 13 -9.28 -0.26 8.06
CA VAL A 13 -8.40 0.01 6.92
C VAL A 13 -7.34 1.06 7.29
N ALA A 14 -7.72 2.19 7.88
CA ALA A 14 -6.77 3.23 8.31
C ALA A 14 -5.73 2.70 9.31
N THR A 15 -6.19 1.88 10.26
CA THR A 15 -5.33 1.29 11.30
C THR A 15 -4.28 0.38 10.69
N TYR A 16 -4.68 -0.58 9.84
CA TYR A 16 -3.75 -1.48 9.15
C TYR A 16 -2.85 -0.74 8.16
N ALA A 17 -3.37 0.30 7.49
CA ALA A 17 -2.59 1.15 6.60
C ALA A 17 -1.58 2.02 7.35
N GLY A 18 -1.67 2.15 8.68
CA GLY A 18 -0.78 2.99 9.48
C GLY A 18 -0.99 4.49 9.21
N VAL A 19 -2.21 4.90 8.85
CA VAL A 19 -2.54 6.30 8.52
C VAL A 19 -3.63 6.84 9.45
N LEU A 20 -3.78 8.17 9.47
CA LEU A 20 -4.87 8.82 10.20
C LEU A 20 -6.23 8.47 9.57
N PRO A 21 -7.32 8.31 10.35
CA PRO A 21 -8.65 8.03 9.82
C PRO A 21 -9.18 9.08 8.83
N LYS A 22 -8.65 10.31 8.89
CA LYS A 22 -8.95 11.35 7.90
C LYS A 22 -8.44 10.93 6.50
N ILE A 23 -7.23 10.41 6.40
CA ILE A 23 -6.62 10.00 5.12
C ILE A 23 -7.43 8.90 4.44
N ALA A 24 -7.93 7.92 5.20
CA ALA A 24 -8.79 6.87 4.64
C ALA A 24 -10.15 7.40 4.16
N ARG A 25 -10.71 8.42 4.83
CA ARG A 25 -11.93 9.10 4.38
C ARG A 25 -11.68 9.90 3.10
N ASP A 26 -10.59 10.65 3.06
CA ASP A 26 -10.21 11.45 1.89
C ASP A 26 -9.95 10.52 0.68
N ALA A 27 -9.28 9.38 0.89
CA ALA A 27 -9.11 8.33 -0.13
C ALA A 27 -10.45 7.82 -0.68
N ALA A 28 -11.45 7.61 0.16
CA ALA A 28 -12.79 7.19 -0.28
C ALA A 28 -13.52 8.30 -1.06
N VAL A 29 -13.39 9.56 -0.63
CA VAL A 29 -13.97 10.73 -1.32
C VAL A 29 -13.33 10.94 -2.69
N GLU A 30 -12.02 10.70 -2.81
CA GLU A 30 -11.26 10.84 -4.05
C GLU A 30 -11.33 9.58 -4.94
N GLY A 31 -12.07 8.54 -4.55
CA GLY A 31 -12.29 7.34 -5.38
C GLY A 31 -11.11 6.35 -5.40
N VAL A 32 -10.14 6.49 -4.51
CA VAL A 32 -9.05 5.51 -4.34
C VAL A 32 -9.59 4.17 -3.86
N ILE A 33 -10.58 4.20 -2.96
CA ILE A 33 -11.25 3.00 -2.44
C ILE A 33 -12.76 3.20 -2.46
N ASP A 34 -13.52 2.09 -2.46
CA ASP A 34 -14.96 2.17 -2.29
C ASP A 34 -15.31 2.20 -0.79
N GLY A 35 -15.74 3.37 -0.31
CA GLY A 35 -16.10 3.55 1.10
C GLY A 35 -17.29 2.69 1.59
N LYS A 36 -18.07 2.09 0.69
CA LYS A 36 -19.19 1.20 1.02
C LYS A 36 -18.78 -0.28 0.98
N TYR A 37 -17.91 -0.64 0.04
CA TYR A 37 -17.50 -2.02 -0.22
C TYR A 37 -16.00 -2.20 0.02
N LEU A 38 -15.61 -2.11 1.28
CA LEU A 38 -14.21 -2.22 1.68
C LEU A 38 -13.73 -3.68 1.67
N VAL A 39 -12.53 -3.87 1.17
CA VAL A 39 -11.81 -5.14 1.15
C VAL A 39 -10.44 -4.99 1.80
N GLU A 40 -9.82 -6.10 2.15
CA GLU A 40 -8.51 -6.10 2.82
C GLU A 40 -7.41 -5.40 2.00
N THR A 41 -7.42 -5.59 0.67
CA THR A 41 -6.43 -4.99 -0.23
C THR A 41 -6.50 -3.47 -0.28
N ASP A 42 -7.61 -2.85 0.14
CA ASP A 42 -7.74 -1.40 0.23
C ASP A 42 -6.74 -0.78 1.22
N VAL A 43 -6.25 -1.57 2.19
CA VAL A 43 -5.18 -1.16 3.10
C VAL A 43 -3.93 -0.71 2.34
N VAL A 44 -3.55 -1.43 1.28
CA VAL A 44 -2.37 -1.12 0.47
C VAL A 44 -2.58 0.19 -0.30
N LEU A 45 -3.77 0.37 -0.89
CA LEU A 45 -4.12 1.58 -1.63
C LEU A 45 -4.20 2.81 -0.73
N VAL A 46 -4.76 2.68 0.48
CA VAL A 46 -4.83 3.77 1.46
C VAL A 46 -3.45 4.14 1.99
N ARG A 47 -2.60 3.16 2.26
CA ARG A 47 -1.21 3.41 2.69
C ARG A 47 -0.44 4.14 1.58
N LEU A 48 -0.59 3.69 0.34
CA LEU A 48 0.00 4.36 -0.83
C LEU A 48 -0.50 5.79 -0.95
N TYR A 49 -1.82 6.01 -0.96
CA TYR A 49 -2.41 7.35 -1.03
C TYR A 49 -1.87 8.30 0.05
N GLY A 50 -1.79 7.82 1.30
CA GLY A 50 -1.21 8.59 2.40
C GLY A 50 0.26 8.95 2.21
N ALA A 51 1.05 8.07 1.58
CA ALA A 51 2.43 8.37 1.20
C ALA A 51 2.49 9.40 0.07
N LEU A 52 1.69 9.24 -0.99
CA LEU A 52 1.71 10.13 -2.16
C LEU A 52 1.34 11.58 -1.80
N LYS A 53 0.33 11.81 -0.95
CA LYS A 53 -0.08 13.17 -0.55
C LYS A 53 1.01 13.96 0.19
N ARG A 54 2.02 13.27 0.72
CA ARG A 54 3.17 13.86 1.42
C ARG A 54 4.36 14.13 0.48
N LEU A 55 4.33 13.58 -0.73
CA LEU A 55 5.37 13.82 -1.72
C LEU A 55 5.18 15.18 -2.38
N VAL A 56 6.29 15.86 -2.57
CA VAL A 56 6.37 17.12 -3.32
C VAL A 56 7.58 17.00 -4.23
N TRP A 57 7.36 17.04 -5.54
CA TRP A 57 8.46 17.05 -6.50
C TRP A 57 9.14 18.41 -6.52
N PRO A 58 10.48 18.48 -6.71
CA PRO A 58 11.23 19.75 -6.67
C PRO A 58 10.73 20.82 -7.64
N SER A 59 10.22 20.41 -8.80
CA SER A 59 9.72 21.28 -9.86
C SER A 59 8.23 21.64 -9.71
N GLU A 60 7.55 21.12 -8.69
CA GLU A 60 6.11 21.23 -8.56
C GLU A 60 5.69 22.38 -7.64
N LEU A 61 5.06 23.40 -8.22
CA LEU A 61 4.43 24.49 -7.47
C LEU A 61 3.06 24.03 -6.96
N ARG A 62 2.95 23.70 -5.68
CA ARG A 62 1.65 23.39 -5.06
C ARG A 62 0.85 24.69 -4.88
N PRO A 63 -0.30 24.87 -5.55
CA PRO A 63 -1.14 26.03 -5.30
C PRO A 63 -1.68 25.96 -3.86
N ALA A 64 -1.48 27.03 -3.09
CA ALA A 64 -1.81 27.08 -1.66
C ALA A 64 -3.32 26.86 -1.36
N ASN A 65 -4.21 27.18 -2.32
CA ASN A 65 -5.66 27.21 -2.13
C ASN A 65 -6.44 26.29 -3.09
N GLY A 66 -5.77 25.33 -3.73
CA GLY A 66 -6.41 24.39 -4.65
C GLY A 66 -7.15 23.26 -3.92
N ARG A 67 -8.30 22.84 -4.45
CA ARG A 67 -8.97 21.60 -4.02
C ARG A 67 -7.99 20.44 -4.24
N GLU A 68 -7.69 19.66 -3.20
CA GLU A 68 -6.68 18.60 -3.22
C GLU A 68 -7.14 17.35 -3.99
N ILE A 69 -7.47 17.48 -5.27
CA ILE A 69 -7.71 16.35 -6.16
C ILE A 69 -6.37 15.63 -6.41
N LEU A 70 -6.40 14.31 -6.60
CA LEU A 70 -5.23 13.56 -7.07
C LEU A 70 -4.63 14.21 -8.31
N ARG A 71 -3.32 14.43 -8.28
CA ARG A 71 -2.52 14.77 -9.45
C ARG A 71 -2.50 13.57 -10.38
N ILE A 72 -2.24 13.81 -11.67
CA ILE A 72 -2.21 12.74 -12.69
C ILE A 72 -1.23 11.63 -12.29
N TRP A 73 -0.03 11.97 -11.83
CA TRP A 73 0.97 10.98 -11.41
C TRP A 73 0.53 10.20 -10.15
N GLU A 74 -0.20 10.83 -9.23
CA GLU A 74 -0.75 10.16 -8.04
C GLU A 74 -1.83 9.16 -8.44
N GLN A 75 -2.71 9.55 -9.38
CA GLN A 75 -3.75 8.68 -9.92
C GLN A 75 -3.14 7.49 -10.67
N VAL A 76 -2.12 7.72 -11.52
CA VAL A 76 -1.40 6.65 -12.21
C VAL A 76 -0.80 5.67 -11.19
N ALA A 77 -0.11 6.16 -10.15
CA ALA A 77 0.46 5.31 -9.11
C ALA A 77 -0.59 4.43 -8.42
N VAL A 78 -1.75 5.00 -8.07
CA VAL A 78 -2.86 4.24 -7.45
C VAL A 78 -3.41 3.18 -8.41
N GLU A 79 -3.71 3.54 -9.66
CA GLU A 79 -4.29 2.62 -10.62
C GLU A 79 -3.31 1.52 -11.06
N THR A 80 -2.00 1.82 -11.15
CA THR A 80 -0.96 0.82 -11.39
C THR A 80 -0.95 -0.25 -10.30
N VAL A 81 -1.07 0.14 -9.03
CA VAL A 81 -1.14 -0.82 -7.91
C VAL A 81 -2.48 -1.54 -7.88
N ARG A 82 -3.59 -0.83 -8.08
CA ARG A 82 -4.94 -1.42 -8.13
C ARG A 82 -5.04 -2.52 -9.18
N ALA A 83 -4.50 -2.29 -10.38
CA ALA A 83 -4.54 -3.27 -11.48
C ALA A 83 -3.65 -4.50 -11.24
N ALA A 84 -2.72 -4.43 -10.29
CA ALA A 84 -1.83 -5.53 -9.92
C ALA A 84 -2.34 -6.33 -8.71
N LEU A 85 -3.14 -5.71 -7.85
CA LEU A 85 -3.71 -6.37 -6.67
C LEU A 85 -4.86 -7.33 -7.05
N PRO A 86 -5.00 -8.47 -6.36
CA PRO A 86 -4.00 -9.12 -5.50
C PRO A 86 -3.01 -9.98 -6.29
N ASP A 87 -3.35 -10.36 -7.53
CA ASP A 87 -2.78 -11.54 -8.20
C ASP A 87 -1.35 -11.38 -8.71
N LYS A 88 -0.88 -10.15 -8.93
CA LYS A 88 0.44 -9.84 -9.51
C LYS A 88 1.44 -9.29 -8.51
N ILE A 89 1.04 -9.16 -7.24
CA ILE A 89 1.90 -8.66 -6.18
C ILE A 89 2.69 -9.82 -5.57
N THR A 90 4.01 -9.68 -5.52
CA THR A 90 4.92 -10.58 -4.81
C THR A 90 5.52 -9.84 -3.62
N PRO A 91 6.12 -10.55 -2.64
CA PRO A 91 6.79 -9.90 -1.50
C PRO A 91 7.91 -8.91 -1.89
N GLN A 92 8.44 -9.04 -3.10
CA GLN A 92 9.50 -8.20 -3.65
C GLN A 92 8.97 -7.04 -4.51
N THR A 93 7.65 -6.93 -4.70
CA THR A 93 7.08 -5.91 -5.56
C THR A 93 7.34 -4.50 -5.00
N VAL A 94 7.93 -3.65 -5.83
CA VAL A 94 8.17 -2.23 -5.55
C VAL A 94 7.49 -1.39 -6.62
N LEU A 95 6.81 -0.34 -6.20
CA LEU A 95 6.32 0.70 -7.10
C LEU A 95 7.32 1.86 -7.10
N PHE A 96 7.88 2.16 -8.26
CA PHE A 96 8.69 3.35 -8.50
C PHE A 96 7.78 4.46 -8.99
N VAL A 97 7.60 5.51 -8.20
CA VAL A 97 6.80 6.68 -8.53
C VAL A 97 7.72 7.83 -8.91
N HIS A 98 7.43 8.50 -10.00
CA HIS A 98 8.19 9.65 -10.51
C HIS A 98 7.22 10.71 -11.02
N GLN A 99 7.73 11.89 -11.38
CA GLN A 99 6.87 13.04 -11.72
C GLN A 99 5.94 12.78 -12.90
N THR A 100 6.34 11.91 -13.83
CA THR A 100 5.60 11.60 -15.06
C THR A 100 4.73 10.35 -14.95
N GLY A 101 4.80 9.58 -13.85
CA GLY A 101 4.02 8.35 -13.72
C GLY A 101 4.51 7.41 -12.62
N ALA A 102 4.22 6.12 -12.80
CA ALA A 102 4.68 5.08 -11.91
C ALA A 102 4.90 3.75 -12.64
N GLU A 103 5.86 2.96 -12.16
CA GLU A 103 6.23 1.67 -12.71
C GLU A 103 6.31 0.62 -11.61
N LEU A 104 5.71 -0.54 -11.85
CA LEU A 104 5.71 -1.66 -10.91
C LEU A 104 6.79 -2.66 -11.31
N ALA A 105 7.66 -3.01 -10.36
CA ALA A 105 8.71 -4.00 -10.55
C ALA A 105 8.57 -5.13 -9.53
N SER A 106 8.41 -6.36 -10.02
CA SER A 106 8.21 -7.56 -9.18
C SER A 106 9.35 -8.58 -9.27
N SER A 107 10.47 -8.23 -9.93
CA SER A 107 11.66 -9.07 -10.06
C SER A 107 12.94 -8.24 -9.91
N PRO A 108 14.07 -8.86 -9.50
CA PRO A 108 15.35 -8.16 -9.41
C PRO A 108 15.76 -7.47 -10.72
N GLY A 109 15.56 -8.13 -11.86
CA GLY A 109 15.87 -7.54 -13.17
C GLY A 109 15.00 -6.31 -13.49
N ALA A 110 13.70 -6.37 -13.20
CA ALA A 110 12.80 -5.24 -13.40
C ALA A 110 13.11 -4.08 -12.45
N MET A 111 13.49 -4.37 -11.20
CA MET A 111 13.92 -3.36 -10.23
C MET A 111 15.19 -2.65 -10.69
N CYS A 112 16.22 -3.39 -11.11
CA CYS A 112 17.44 -2.81 -11.66
C CYS A 112 17.13 -1.95 -12.89
N ALA A 113 16.29 -2.43 -13.82
CA ALA A 113 15.91 -1.68 -15.02
C ALA A 113 15.22 -0.35 -14.67
N ALA A 114 14.27 -0.37 -13.73
CA ALA A 114 13.59 0.84 -13.26
C ALA A 114 14.57 1.82 -12.59
N MET A 115 15.48 1.32 -11.74
CA MET A 115 16.50 2.16 -11.09
C MET A 115 17.47 2.79 -12.09
N PHE A 116 17.91 2.05 -13.12
CA PHE A 116 18.75 2.61 -14.18
C PHE A 116 17.99 3.63 -15.02
N LYS A 117 16.72 3.38 -15.33
CA LYS A 117 15.88 4.33 -16.07
C LYS A 117 15.71 5.65 -15.32
N LEU A 118 15.60 5.59 -14.00
CA LEU A 118 15.36 6.74 -13.12
C LEU A 118 16.65 7.27 -12.48
N CYS A 119 17.84 6.91 -12.97
CA CYS A 119 19.10 7.20 -12.28
C CYS A 119 19.39 8.70 -12.09
N ASP A 120 18.94 9.54 -13.04
CA ASP A 120 19.10 10.99 -13.01
C ASP A 120 17.82 11.75 -12.60
N GLU A 121 16.73 11.02 -12.30
CA GLU A 121 15.44 11.60 -11.95
C GLU A 121 15.06 11.31 -10.50
N PRO A 122 14.45 12.27 -9.77
CA PRO A 122 13.93 11.98 -8.44
C PRO A 122 12.78 10.98 -8.55
N TYR A 123 12.85 9.92 -7.75
CA TYR A 123 11.77 8.93 -7.63
C TYR A 123 11.51 8.57 -6.17
N TYR A 124 10.31 8.07 -5.91
CA TYR A 124 9.90 7.50 -4.65
C TYR A 124 9.64 6.00 -4.83
N SER A 125 10.29 5.16 -4.03
CA SER A 125 10.07 3.71 -4.04
C SER A 125 9.10 3.31 -2.93
N ALA A 126 7.90 2.86 -3.29
CA ALA A 126 6.93 2.30 -2.35
C ALA A 126 7.06 0.75 -2.31
N PRO A 127 7.31 0.15 -1.13
CA PRO A 127 7.45 -1.30 -0.99
C PRO A 127 6.08 -2.01 -0.93
N VAL A 128 5.32 -1.94 -2.02
CA VAL A 128 3.94 -2.46 -2.14
C VAL A 128 3.84 -3.94 -1.76
N GLY A 129 4.81 -4.75 -2.18
CA GLY A 129 4.87 -6.18 -1.86
C GLY A 129 4.95 -6.45 -0.36
N ARG A 130 5.78 -5.68 0.36
CA ARG A 130 5.89 -5.78 1.82
C ARG A 130 4.58 -5.41 2.50
N TRP A 131 3.96 -4.30 2.09
CA TRP A 131 2.68 -3.87 2.63
C TRP A 131 1.58 -4.91 2.39
N PHE A 132 1.59 -5.57 1.24
CA PHE A 132 0.66 -6.67 0.95
C PHE A 132 0.90 -7.88 1.84
N THR A 133 2.16 -8.26 2.10
CA THR A 133 2.47 -9.38 3.03
C THR A 133 2.15 -9.10 4.49
N GLU A 134 1.98 -7.83 4.87
CA GLU A 134 1.57 -7.43 6.23
C GLU A 134 0.06 -7.54 6.46
N LEU A 135 -0.73 -7.83 5.41
CA LEU A 135 -2.17 -7.98 5.53
C LEU A 135 -2.53 -9.21 6.39
N PRO A 136 -3.58 -9.14 7.24
CA PRO A 136 -4.00 -10.25 8.09
C PRO A 136 -4.12 -11.61 7.39
N SER A 137 -4.65 -11.67 6.17
CA SER A 137 -4.78 -12.92 5.40
C SER A 137 -3.45 -13.51 4.94
N GLN A 138 -2.38 -12.71 4.90
CA GLN A 138 -1.04 -13.11 4.47
C GLN A 138 -0.13 -13.48 5.65
N GLN A 139 -0.52 -13.16 6.87
CA GLN A 139 0.24 -13.51 8.06
C GLN A 139 0.05 -14.99 8.39
N PRO A 140 1.12 -15.75 8.66
CA PRO A 140 0.97 -17.12 9.14
C PRO A 140 0.18 -17.10 10.46
N SER A 141 -0.82 -17.97 10.57
CA SER A 141 -1.52 -18.21 11.83
C SER A 141 -0.48 -18.40 12.94
N GLN A 142 -0.46 -17.51 13.92
CA GLN A 142 0.37 -17.71 15.10
C GLN A 142 -0.23 -18.88 15.88
N GLU A 143 0.20 -20.10 15.60
CA GLU A 143 0.02 -21.21 16.52
C GLU A 143 0.76 -20.86 17.82
N PRO A 144 0.09 -20.86 18.98
CA PRO A 144 0.77 -20.59 20.24
C PRO A 144 1.80 -21.69 20.48
N GLN A 145 3.09 -21.32 20.49
CA GLN A 145 4.15 -22.15 21.05
C GLN A 145 3.94 -22.28 22.56
N LEU A 146 3.05 -23.18 22.97
CA LEU A 146 2.92 -23.64 24.35
C LEU A 146 2.78 -25.16 24.32
N ALA A 147 3.89 -25.87 24.58
CA ALA A 147 3.97 -27.20 25.21
C ALA A 147 5.22 -27.96 24.72
N ALA A 148 6.42 -27.56 25.19
CA ALA A 148 7.58 -28.46 25.19
C ALA A 148 8.63 -27.97 26.21
N ALA A 149 8.23 -27.84 27.46
CA ALA A 149 9.17 -27.70 28.58
C ALA A 149 8.58 -28.30 29.87
N GLU A 150 8.02 -29.50 29.78
CA GLU A 150 7.99 -30.45 30.88
C GLU A 150 8.67 -31.70 30.31
N VAL A 151 9.76 -32.20 30.89
CA VAL A 151 9.82 -33.29 31.90
C VAL A 151 11.31 -33.71 32.00
N PRO A 152 11.87 -34.27 33.09
CA PRO A 152 11.80 -33.96 34.52
C PRO A 152 13.22 -33.84 35.14
N ALA A 153 13.30 -33.60 36.44
CA ALA A 153 14.53 -33.76 37.23
C ALA A 153 14.97 -35.24 37.30
N ALA A 154 16.28 -35.47 37.17
CA ALA A 154 16.98 -36.65 37.63
C ALA A 154 18.25 -36.22 38.36
#